data_AF-A0A6V7LNJ1-F1
#
_entry.id   AF-A0A6V7LNJ1-F1
#
_cell.length_a   1.000
_cell.length_b   1.000
_cell.length_c   1.000
_cell.angle_alpha   90.00
_cell.angle_beta   90.00
_cell.angle_gamma   90.00
#
_symmetry.space_group_name_H-M   'P 1'
#
loop_
_entity.id
_entity.type
_entity.pdbx_description
1 polymer ?
#
loop_
_entity_poly.entity_id
_entity_poly.type
_entity_poly.pdbx_seq_one_letter_code
_entity_poly.pdbx_strand_id
1 'polypeptide(L)' 'YRWVNRHVGQSLPDTAVQGGRDVDGSTIYVGRAFHNGDVIPAKIIPDKQAAYVSHAGEEHSKSEFE' A
#
# COMPACT_ATOMS: atom_id res chain seq x y z
N TYR A 1 0.86 13.33 -10.92
CA TYR A 1 1.29 12.29 -9.96
C TYR A 1 1.95 11.15 -10.72
N ARG A 2 2.88 10.42 -10.09
CA ARG A 2 3.52 9.21 -10.64
C ARG A 2 3.57 8.11 -9.58
N TRP A 3 3.46 6.87 -10.03
CA TRP A 3 3.69 5.68 -9.23
C TRP A 3 5.20 5.46 -9.05
N VAL A 4 5.63 5.06 -7.85
CA VAL A 4 7.06 4.88 -7.54
C VAL A 4 7.22 3.54 -6.86
N ASN A 5 7.90 2.59 -7.53
CA ASN A 5 8.18 1.27 -6.96
C ASN A 5 8.89 1.39 -5.61
N ARG A 6 8.36 0.67 -4.63
CA ARG A 6 8.84 0.59 -3.25
C ARG A 6 8.68 -0.82 -2.71
N HIS A 7 9.47 -1.07 -1.67
CA HIS A 7 9.36 -2.26 -0.85
C HIS A 7 9.03 -1.85 0.59
N VAL A 8 8.34 -2.71 1.34
CA VAL A 8 8.11 -2.53 2.78
C VAL A 8 9.43 -2.28 3.52
N GLY A 9 9.41 -1.38 4.51
CA GLY A 9 10.60 -0.93 5.24
C GLY A 9 11.39 0.19 4.57
N GLN A 10 11.14 0.51 3.30
CA GLN A 10 11.65 1.74 2.70
C GLN A 10 10.80 2.94 3.13
N SER A 11 11.43 4.10 3.28
CA SER A 11 10.70 5.34 3.46
C SER A 11 9.89 5.67 2.21
N LEU A 12 8.65 6.13 2.43
CA LEU A 12 7.83 6.68 1.37
C LEU A 12 8.36 8.07 0.96
N PRO A 13 8.23 8.48 -0.31
CA PRO A 13 8.56 9.84 -0.71
C PRO A 13 7.63 10.84 -0.03
N ASP A 14 8.11 12.05 0.25
CA ASP A 14 7.32 13.13 0.88
C ASP A 14 6.07 13.52 0.08
N THR A 15 6.05 13.19 -1.21
CA THR A 15 4.93 13.41 -2.12
C THR A 15 3.89 12.28 -2.08
N ALA A 16 4.05 11.27 -1.23
CA ALA A 16 3.10 10.18 -1.09
C ALA A 16 1.75 10.71 -0.61
N VAL A 17 0.67 10.23 -1.22
CA VAL A 17 -0.67 10.73 -0.92
C VAL A 17 -1.24 9.96 0.26
N GLN A 18 -1.49 10.67 1.36
CA GLN A 18 -2.22 10.13 2.50
C GLN A 18 -3.67 9.85 2.09
N GLY A 19 -4.10 8.59 2.22
CA GLY A 19 -5.45 8.12 1.89
C GLY A 19 -6.38 8.02 3.10
N GLY A 20 -5.84 8.01 4.33
CA GLY A 20 -6.64 7.94 5.54
C GLY A 20 -5.85 7.52 6.77
N ARG A 21 -6.57 6.91 7.72
CA ARG A 21 -6.00 6.26 8.92
C ARG A 21 -6.70 4.93 9.14
N ASP A 22 -5.94 3.95 9.63
CA ASP A 22 -6.48 2.68 10.07
C ASP A 22 -7.09 2.78 11.47
N VAL A 23 -7.79 1.73 11.93
CA VAL A 23 -8.50 1.71 13.21
C VAL A 23 -7.59 1.93 14.43
N ASP A 24 -6.33 1.51 14.33
CA ASP A 24 -5.30 1.72 15.36
C ASP A 24 -4.62 3.10 15.28
N GLY A 25 -5.04 3.95 14.35
CA GLY A 25 -4.48 5.28 14.11
C GLY A 25 -3.31 5.32 13.13
N SER A 26 -2.82 4.18 12.65
CA SER A 26 -1.73 4.11 11.67
C SER A 26 -2.10 4.86 10.39
N THR A 27 -1.14 5.58 9.80
CA THR A 27 -1.42 6.34 8.57
C THR A 27 -1.52 5.41 7.37
N ILE A 28 -2.55 5.61 6.55
CA ILE A 28 -2.73 4.90 5.28
C ILE A 28 -2.29 5.80 4.13
N TYR A 29 -1.47 5.26 3.24
CA TYR A 29 -1.10 5.89 1.96
C TYR A 29 -1.76 5.15 0.80
N VAL A 30 -2.07 5.91 -0.25
CA VAL A 30 -2.59 5.36 -1.51
C VAL A 30 -1.46 4.66 -2.25
N GLY A 31 -1.67 3.39 -2.57
CA GLY A 31 -0.74 2.57 -3.32
C GLY A 31 -1.42 1.74 -4.39
N ARG A 32 -0.63 0.93 -5.09
CA ARG A 32 -1.11 -0.22 -5.85
C ARG A 32 -0.07 -1.33 -5.81
N ALA A 33 -0.49 -2.57 -5.99
CA ALA A 33 0.41 -3.72 -6.01
C ALA A 33 -0.06 -4.77 -7.00
N PHE A 34 0.89 -5.55 -7.52
CA PHE A 34 0.58 -6.66 -8.40
C PHE A 34 -0.03 -7.83 -7.62
N HIS A 35 -1.13 -8.37 -8.11
CA HIS A 35 -1.79 -9.55 -7.56
C HIS A 35 -2.49 -10.31 -8.68
N ASN A 36 -2.11 -11.59 -8.87
CA ASN A 36 -2.74 -12.53 -9.80
C ASN A 36 -2.95 -12.00 -11.22
N GLY A 37 -1.94 -11.34 -11.80
CA GLY A 37 -2.01 -10.87 -13.19
C GLY A 37 -2.51 -9.44 -13.36
N ASP A 38 -2.93 -8.77 -12.29
CA ASP A 38 -3.43 -7.39 -12.33
C ASP A 38 -2.72 -6.49 -11.31
N VAL A 39 -2.77 -5.17 -11.54
CA VAL A 39 -2.29 -4.15 -10.64
C VAL A 39 -3.49 -3.53 -9.92
N ILE A 40 -3.64 -3.87 -8.64
CA ILE A 40 -4.81 -3.56 -7.83
C ILE A 40 -4.48 -2.40 -6.88
N PRO A 41 -5.37 -1.41 -6.67
CA PRO A 41 -5.21 -0.41 -5.63
C PRO A 41 -4.95 -1.05 -4.26
N ALA A 42 -4.05 -0.43 -3.50
CA ALA A 42 -3.60 -0.92 -2.21
C ALA A 42 -3.68 0.17 -1.14
N LYS A 43 -3.93 -0.23 0.10
CA LYS A 43 -3.61 0.60 1.27
C LYS A 43 -2.19 0.26 1.73
N ILE A 44 -1.31 1.26 1.77
CA ILE A 44 0.06 1.10 2.30
C ILE A 44 0.08 1.60 3.73
N ILE A 45 0.54 0.77 4.67
CA ILE A 45 0.61 1.12 6.09
C ILE A 45 2.05 0.90 6.57
N PRO A 46 2.91 1.95 6.57
CA PRO A 46 4.31 1.83 6.97
C PRO A 46 4.50 1.26 8.37
N ASP A 47 3.64 1.64 9.33
CA ASP A 47 3.70 1.16 10.72
C ASP A 47 3.50 -0.37 10.83
N LYS A 48 2.79 -0.97 9.85
CA LYS A 48 2.56 -2.42 9.75
C LYS A 48 3.53 -3.12 8.81
N GLN A 49 4.42 -2.36 8.16
CA GLN A 49 5.38 -2.87 7.18
C GLN A 49 4.69 -3.69 6.08
N ALA A 50 3.53 -3.21 5.60
CA ALA A 50 2.72 -3.93 4.63
C ALA A 50 1.93 -2.97 3.72
N ALA A 51 1.76 -3.38 2.48
CA ALA A 51 0.66 -2.93 1.63
C ALA A 51 -0.40 -4.02 1.55
N TYR A 52 -1.66 -3.65 1.38
CA TYR A 52 -2.76 -4.60 1.31
C TYR A 52 -3.63 -4.34 0.09
N VAL A 53 -3.87 -5.37 -0.71
CA VAL A 53 -4.83 -5.34 -1.82
C VAL A 53 -6.07 -6.15 -1.48
N SER A 54 -7.23 -5.66 -1.89
CA SER A 54 -8.49 -6.40 -1.78
C SER A 54 -8.70 -7.22 -3.04
N HIS A 55 -8.75 -8.54 -2.91
CA HIS A 55 -8.97 -9.44 -4.04
C HIS A 55 -9.77 -10.67 -3.61
N ALA A 56 -10.79 -11.04 -4.39
CA ALA A 56 -11.68 -12.18 -4.14
C ALA A 56 -12.34 -12.20 -2.74
N GLY A 57 -12.67 -11.03 -2.18
CA GLY A 57 -13.30 -10.91 -0.87
C GLY A 57 -12.32 -10.96 0.31
N GLU A 58 -11.02 -11.08 0.05
CA GLU A 58 -9.97 -11.17 1.06
C GLU A 58 -8.97 -10.02 0.95
N GLU A 59 -8.25 -9.78 2.03
CA GLU A 59 -7.14 -8.84 2.11
C GLU A 59 -5.81 -9.58 1.96
N HIS A 60 -4.99 -9.19 0.99
CA HIS A 60 -3.72 -9.84 0.69
C HIS A 60 -2.56 -8.90 0.99
N SER A 61 -1.68 -9.31 1.92
CA SER A 61 -0.47 -8.55 2.24
C SER A 61 0.55 -8.60 1.09
N LYS A 62 1.24 -7.48 0.87
CA LYS A 62 2.20 -7.25 -0.20
C LYS A 62 3.44 -6.53 0.36
N SER A 63 4.60 -7.06 -0.01
CA SER A 63 5.90 -6.46 0.30
C SER A 63 6.36 -5.48 -0.77
N GLU A 64 5.88 -5.62 -2.00
CA GLU A 64 6.20 -4.76 -3.15
C GLU A 64 4.95 -4.00 -3.61
N PHE A 65 5.09 -2.70 -3.85
CA PHE A 65 4.01 -1.80 -4.21
C PHE A 65 4.55 -0.55 -4.91
N GLU A 66 3.64 0.27 -5.44
CA GLU A 66 3.94 1.59 -6.02
C GLU A 66 3.11 2.71 -5.40
#